data_AF-A0A8S2ZBV5-F1
#
_entry.id   AF-A0A8S2ZBV5-F1
#
_cell.length_a   1.000
_cell.length_b   1.000
_cell.length_c   1.000
_cell.angle_alpha   90.00
_cell.angle_beta   90.00
_cell.angle_gamma   90.00
#
_symmetry.space_group_name_H-M   'P 1'
#
loop_
_entity.id
_entity.type
_entity.pdbx_description
1 polymer ?
#
loop_
_entity_poly.entity_id
_entity_poly.type
_entity_poly.pdbx_seq_one_letter_code
_entity_poly.pdbx_strand_id
1 'polypeptide(L)' 'MKIAVIGLGGTGSAALRFLAQSGHNAVGYEQFHIGHEHGSSHGESR' A
#
# COMPACT_ATOMS: atom_id res chain seq x y z
N MET A 1 -9.56 -14.93 3.90
CA MET A 1 -9.48 -14.17 5.16
C MET A 1 -9.78 -12.70 4.89
N LYS A 2 -10.16 -11.92 5.92
CA LYS A 2 -10.29 -10.46 5.83
C LYS A 2 -8.99 -9.81 6.30
N ILE A 3 -8.40 -8.93 5.49
CA ILE A 3 -7.07 -8.36 5.75
C ILE A 3 -7.09 -6.86 5.49
N ALA A 4 -6.52 -6.08 6.39
CA ALA A 4 -6.30 -4.65 6.20
C ALA A 4 -4.80 -4.38 6.03
N VAL A 5 -4.44 -3.61 5.00
CA VAL A 5 -3.08 -3.11 4.79
C VAL A 5 -3.05 -1.63 5.14
N ILE A 6 -2.21 -1.25 6.11
CA ILE A 6 -2.05 0.13 6.56
C ILE A 6 -0.77 0.70 5.95
N GLY A 7 -0.91 1.79 5.19
CA GLY A 7 0.11 2.36 4.33
C GLY A 7 0.10 1.72 2.94
N LEU A 8 -0.10 2.52 1.90
CA LEU A 8 -0.12 2.13 0.48
C LEU A 8 1.04 2.75 -0.31
N GLY A 9 2.21 2.87 0.34
CA GLY A 9 3.49 3.03 -0.36
C GLY A 9 3.83 1.80 -1.22
N GLY A 10 5.04 1.75 -1.79
CA GLY A 10 5.43 0.68 -2.73
C GLY A 10 5.18 -0.74 -2.20
N THR A 11 5.64 -1.04 -0.98
CA THR A 11 5.46 -2.37 -0.37
C THR A 11 4.00 -2.66 0.00
N GLY A 12 3.28 -1.69 0.57
CA GLY A 12 1.89 -1.87 0.98
C GLY A 12 0.96 -2.11 -0.21
N SER A 13 1.16 -1.36 -1.29
CA SER A 13 0.44 -1.55 -2.55
C SER A 13 0.73 -2.91 -3.19
N ALA A 14 1.99 -3.36 -3.17
CA ALA A 14 2.34 -4.70 -3.65
C ALA A 14 1.69 -5.79 -2.79
N ALA A 15 1.74 -5.67 -1.46
CA ALA A 15 1.09 -6.62 -0.56
C ALA A 15 -0.42 -6.69 -0.79
N LEU A 16 -1.11 -5.55 -0.90
CA LEU A 16 -2.55 -5.50 -1.16
C LEU A 16 -2.90 -6.22 -2.48
N ARG A 17 -2.14 -5.97 -3.56
CA ARG A 17 -2.31 -6.64 -4.85
C ARG A 17 -2.21 -8.15 -4.73
N PHE A 18 -1.13 -8.67 -4.14
CA PHE A 18 -0.93 -10.12 -4.05
C PHE A 18 -1.94 -10.78 -3.11
N LEU A 19 -2.30 -10.14 -2.00
CA LEU A 19 -3.34 -10.64 -1.09
C LEU A 19 -4.70 -10.78 -1.81
N ALA A 20 -5.10 -9.75 -2.57
CA ALA A 20 -6.33 -9.77 -3.36
C ALA A 20 -6.27 -10.85 -4.46
N GLN A 21 -5.15 -10.97 -5.17
CA GLN A 21 -4.95 -12.01 -6.19
C GLN A 21 -5.00 -13.43 -5.61
N SER A 22 -4.58 -13.62 -4.37
CA SER A 22 -4.70 -14.92 -3.65
C SER A 22 -6.11 -15.19 -3.10
N GLY A 23 -7.12 -14.38 -3.45
CA GLY A 23 -8.52 -14.61 -3.05
C GLY A 23 -8.89 -14.11 -1.66
N HIS A 24 -8.05 -13.27 -1.04
CA HIS A 24 -8.40 -12.64 0.24
C HIS A 24 -9.28 -11.41 0.02
N ASN A 25 -10.19 -11.18 0.97
CA ASN A 25 -10.89 -9.90 1.05
C ASN A 25 -9.94 -8.89 1.72
N ALA A 26 -9.22 -8.14 0.90
CA ALA A 26 -8.18 -7.23 1.33
C ALA A 26 -8.58 -5.77 1.07
N VAL A 27 -8.40 -4.90 2.06
CA VAL A 27 -8.63 -3.45 1.96
C VAL A 27 -7.36 -2.69 2.34
N GLY A 28 -7.09 -1.60 1.61
CA GLY A 28 -5.93 -0.75 1.84
C GLY A 28 -6.32 0.61 2.40
N TYR A 29 -5.53 1.15 3.33
CA TYR A 29 -5.67 2.50 3.85
C TYR A 29 -4.35 3.27 3.72
N GLU A 30 -4.42 4.47 3.17
CA GLU A 30 -3.31 5.42 3.08
C GLU A 30 -3.70 6.70 3.82
N GLN A 31 -2.76 7.30 4.55
CA GLN A 31 -3.00 8.51 5.32
C GLN A 31 -3.03 9.77 4.42
N PHE A 32 -2.39 9.69 3.24
CA PHE A 32 -2.36 10.74 2.23
C PHE A 32 -3.09 10.30 0.94
N HIS A 33 -2.85 11.02 -0.14
CA HIS A 33 -3.22 10.57 -1.48
C HIS A 33 -2.21 9.55 -2.02
N ILE A 34 -2.67 8.61 -2.86
CA ILE A 34 -1.76 7.69 -3.55
C ILE A 34 -0.76 8.48 -4.40
N GLY A 35 0.53 8.16 -4.28
CA GLY A 35 1.59 8.84 -5.03
C GLY A 35 2.16 10.10 -4.35
N HIS A 36 1.82 10.36 -3.09
CA HIS A 36 2.34 11.51 -2.35
C HIS A 36 3.87 11.51 -2.16
N GLU A 37 4.43 12.71 -1.97
CA GLU A 37 5.88 12.91 -1.78
C GLU A 37 6.36 12.65 -0.35
N HIS A 38 5.46 12.53 0.63
CA HIS A 38 5.84 12.27 2.03
C HIS A 38 6.38 10.84 2.31
N GLY A 39 6.38 9.95 1.30
CA GLY A 39 6.86 8.57 1.41
C GLY A 39 8.37 8.43 1.19
N SER A 40 8.88 7.20 1.32
CA SER A 40 10.27 6.85 0.95
C SER A 40 10.38 6.23 -0.46
N SER A 41 9.26 6.15 -1.18
CA SER A 41 9.20 5.57 -2.54
C SER A 41 9.41 6.61 -3.64
N HIS A 42 9.55 7.89 -3.28
CA HIS A 42 9.73 9.02 -4.19
C HIS A 42 10.89 9.88 -3.69
N GLY A 43 11.63 10.51 -4.62
CA GLY A 43 12.76 11.41 -4.32
C GLY A 43 14.12 10.71 -4.15
N GLU A 44 15.20 11.44 -4.44
CA GLU A 44 16.59 10.94 -4.41
C GLU A 44 17.15 10.74 -2.99
N SER A 45 16.60 11.42 -1.98
CA SER A 45 16.90 11.31 -0.54
C SER A 45 16.02 12.31 0.23
N ARG A 46 15.91 12.15 1.57
CA ARG A 46 15.13 13.05 2.44
C ARG A 46 15.83 14.37 2.73
#